data_AF-A0A559PLQ2-F1
#
_entry.id   AF-A0A559PLQ2-F1
#
_cell.length_a   1.000
_cell.length_b   1.000
_cell.length_c   1.000
_cell.angle_alpha   90.00
_cell.angle_beta   90.00
_cell.angle_gamma   90.00
#
_symmetry.space_group_name_H-M   'P 1'
#
loop_
_entity.id
_entity.type
_entity.pdbx_description
1 polymer ?
#
loop_
_entity_poly.entity_id
_entity_poly.type
_entity_poly.pdbx_seq_one_letter_code
_entity_poly.pdbx_strand_id
1 'polypeptide(L)' 'MEKIWVIIIAISIFLIITLIYWKFTRETINTKYGKIYKIWGARTFYWQSAIYTITGITFLILVILKWTDILTF' A
#
# COMPACT_ATOMS: atom_id res chain seq x y z
N MET A 1 5.07 -18.37 -14.97
CA MET A 1 5.83 -17.11 -15.19
C MET A 1 7.19 -17.22 -14.52
N GLU A 2 8.23 -16.57 -15.05
CA GLU A 2 9.49 -16.47 -14.29
C GLU A 2 9.23 -15.76 -12.96
N LYS A 3 9.92 -16.17 -11.89
CA LYS A 3 9.75 -15.59 -10.54
C LYS A 3 9.89 -14.06 -10.54
N ILE A 4 10.70 -13.53 -11.46
CA ILE A 4 10.91 -12.10 -11.67
C ILE A 4 9.59 -11.38 -12.01
N TRP A 5 8.75 -11.95 -12.87
CA TRP A 5 7.46 -11.34 -13.25
C TRP A 5 6.49 -11.25 -12.09
N VAL A 6 6.46 -12.26 -11.22
CA VAL A 6 5.62 -12.26 -10.00
C VAL A 6 6.03 -11.11 -9.07
N ILE A 7 7.34 -10.90 -8.90
CA ILE A 7 7.88 -9.80 -8.09
C ILE A 7 7.50 -8.43 -8.68
N ILE A 8 7.66 -8.25 -10.01
CA ILE A 8 7.29 -7.00 -10.70
C ILE A 8 5.80 -6.69 -10.49
N ILE A 9 4.93 -7.70 -10.60
CA ILE A 9 3.48 -7.54 -10.39
C ILE A 9 3.18 -7.17 -8.94
N ALA A 10 3.79 -7.85 -7.97
CA ALA A 10 3.61 -7.55 -6.55
C ALA A 10 4.03 -6.10 -6.21
N ILE A 11 5.18 -5.64 -6.71
CA ILE A 11 5.65 -4.26 -6.53
C ILE A 11 4.70 -3.27 -7.20
N SER A 12 4.23 -3.57 -8.42
CA SER A 12 3.30 -2.69 -9.14
C SER A 12 1.98 -2.53 -8.38
N ILE A 13 1.41 -3.63 -7.89
CA ILE A 13 0.18 -3.61 -7.07
C ILE A 13 0.40 -2.81 -5.79
N PHE A 14 1.52 -3.02 -5.10
CA PHE A 14 1.87 -2.28 -3.88
C PHE A 14 1.95 -0.77 -4.14
N LEU A 15 2.62 -0.34 -5.22
CA LEU A 15 2.73 1.06 -5.59
C LEU A 15 1.38 1.67 -5.95
N ILE A 16 0.55 0.97 -6.73
CA ILE A 16 -0.80 1.42 -7.10
C ILE A 16 -1.66 1.63 -5.85
N ILE A 17 -1.68 0.64 -4.94
CA ILE A 17 -2.44 0.77 -3.68
C ILE A 17 -1.88 1.91 -2.84
N THR A 18 -0.57 2.10 -2.78
CA THR A 18 0.05 3.21 -2.03
C THR A 18 -0.44 4.56 -2.54
N LEU A 19 -0.49 4.76 -3.86
CA LEU A 19 -0.99 6.00 -4.47
C LEU A 19 -2.47 6.22 -4.19
N ILE A 20 -3.27 5.16 -4.29
CA ILE A 20 -4.71 5.20 -3.99
C ILE A 20 -4.92 5.56 -2.51
N TYR A 21 -4.26 4.84 -1.60
CA TYR A 21 -4.33 5.06 -0.17
C TYR A 21 -3.93 6.49 0.20
N TRP A 22 -2.82 6.99 -0.35
CA TRP A 22 -2.38 8.36 -0.13
C TRP A 22 -3.39 9.37 -0.65
N LYS A 23 -3.95 9.17 -1.85
CA LYS A 23 -4.96 10.07 -2.42
C LYS A 23 -6.20 10.20 -1.51
N PHE A 24 -6.69 9.09 -0.97
CA PHE A 24 -7.88 9.10 -0.11
C PHE A 24 -7.61 9.61 1.32
N THR A 25 -6.43 9.33 1.88
CA THR A 25 -6.16 9.65 3.28
C THR A 25 -5.48 11.00 3.48
N ARG A 26 -4.80 11.54 2.45
CA ARG A 26 -4.05 12.81 2.54
C ARG A 26 -4.90 13.95 3.05
N GLU A 27 -6.13 14.08 2.56
CA GLU A 27 -7.03 15.16 2.96
C GLU A 27 -7.49 14.99 4.42
N THR A 28 -7.88 13.77 4.81
CA THR A 28 -8.22 13.44 6.19
C THR A 28 -7.08 13.72 7.16
N ILE A 29 -5.84 13.41 6.78
CA ILE A 29 -4.66 13.64 7.61
C ILE A 29 -4.33 15.12 7.70
N ASN A 30 -4.45 15.86 6.59
CA ASN A 30 -4.22 17.29 6.61
C ASN A 30 -5.23 18.00 7.53
N THR A 31 -6.49 17.54 7.54
CA THR A 31 -7.52 18.06 8.45
C THR A 31 -7.30 17.61 9.91
N LYS A 32 -6.95 16.33 10.14
CA LYS A 32 -6.81 15.75 11.49
C LYS A 32 -5.51 16.17 12.19
N TYR A 33 -4.42 16.27 11.45
CA TYR A 33 -3.09 16.57 11.99
C TYR A 33 -2.63 17.99 11.67
N GLY A 34 -3.20 18.70 10.69
CA GLY A 34 -2.91 20.11 10.43
C GLY A 34 -1.41 20.47 10.46
N LYS A 35 -1.03 21.39 11.35
CA LYS A 35 0.37 21.80 11.57
C LYS A 35 1.24 20.67 12.18
N ILE A 36 0.65 19.71 12.90
CA ILE A 36 1.32 18.60 13.57
C ILE A 36 1.83 17.56 12.54
N TYR A 37 1.20 17.45 11.36
CA TYR A 37 1.71 16.58 10.29
C TYR A 37 3.12 16.99 9.81
N LYS A 38 3.53 18.25 10.02
CA LYS A 38 4.89 18.71 9.72
C LYS A 38 5.94 18.15 10.70
N ILE A 39 5.50 17.63 11.85
CA ILE A 39 6.37 16.99 12.81
C ILE A 39 6.62 15.56 12.33
N TRP A 40 7.90 15.19 12.21
CA TRP A 40 8.33 13.88 11.73
C TRP A 40 7.61 12.73 12.43
N GLY A 41 7.35 12.81 13.73
CA GLY A 41 6.61 11.77 14.47
C GLY A 41 5.25 11.45 13.86
N ALA A 42 4.38 12.44 13.68
CA ALA A 42 3.03 12.21 13.14
C ALA A 42 3.07 11.71 11.68
N ARG A 43 4.03 12.21 10.89
CA ARG A 43 4.22 11.76 9.50
C ARG A 43 4.72 10.32 9.44
N THR A 44 5.68 9.93 10.28
CA THR A 44 6.20 8.57 10.34
C THR A 44 5.14 7.58 10.82
N PHE A 45 4.38 7.91 11.87
CA PHE A 45 3.27 7.06 12.33
C PHE A 45 2.22 6.84 11.25
N TYR A 46 1.88 7.89 10.50
CA TYR A 46 1.00 7.76 9.35
C TYR A 46 1.57 6.77 8.32
N TRP A 47 2.79 6.99 7.84
CA TRP A 47 3.39 6.11 6.82
C TRP A 47 3.60 4.68 7.31
N GLN A 48 3.90 4.47 8.59
CA GLN A 48 3.97 3.13 9.18
C GLN A 48 2.61 2.42 9.13
N SER A 49 1.54 3.10 9.56
CA SER A 49 0.18 2.54 9.49
C SER A 49 -0.27 2.29 8.04
N ALA A 50 0.12 3.18 7.12
CA ALA A 50 -0.13 3.04 5.70
C ALA A 50 0.56 1.78 5.16
N ILE A 51 1.85 1.60 5.44
CA ILE A 51 2.62 0.45 4.95
C ILE A 51 2.01 -0.86 5.43
N TYR A 52 1.62 -0.98 6.70
CA TYR A 52 0.95 -2.20 7.19
C TYR A 52 -0.37 -2.48 6.48
N THR A 53 -1.20 -1.45 6.31
CA THR A 53 -2.49 -1.57 5.64
C THR A 53 -2.30 -1.96 4.17
N ILE A 54 -1.43 -1.25 3.45
CA ILE A 54 -1.13 -1.48 2.04
C ILE A 54 -0.56 -2.88 1.84
N THR A 55 0.37 -3.32 2.72
CA THR A 55 0.96 -4.67 2.67
C THR A 55 -0.13 -5.74 2.83
N GLY A 56 -1.05 -5.57 3.78
CA GLY A 56 -2.19 -6.47 3.95
C GLY A 56 -3.07 -6.54 2.71
N ILE A 57 -3.41 -5.39 2.11
CA ILE A 57 -4.22 -5.34 0.88
C ILE A 57 -3.48 -5.99 -0.29
N THR A 58 -2.20 -5.66 -0.49
CA THR A 58 -1.37 -6.27 -1.55
C THR A 58 -1.31 -7.79 -1.39
N PHE A 59 -1.09 -8.28 -0.18
CA PHE A 59 -1.08 -9.71 0.11
C PHE A 59 -2.41 -10.38 -0.24
N LEU A 60 -3.54 -9.78 0.17
CA LEU A 60 -4.87 -10.30 -0.17
C LEU A 60 -5.09 -10.37 -1.68
N ILE A 61 -4.70 -9.35 -2.43
CA ILE A 61 -4.80 -9.36 -3.90
C ILE A 61 -3.94 -10.47 -4.50
N LEU A 62 -2.70 -10.64 -4.03
CA LEU A 62 -1.81 -11.71 -4.53
C LEU A 62 -2.39 -13.10 -4.25
N VAL A 63 -3.01 -13.31 -3.09
CA VAL A 63 -3.71 -14.57 -2.75
C VAL A 63 -4.89 -14.80 -3.68
N ILE A 64 -5.70 -13.76 -3.96
CA ILE A 64 -6.82 -13.86 -4.90
C ILE A 64 -6.33 -14.20 -6.31
N LEU A 65 -5.31 -13.49 -6.80
CA LEU A 65 -4.72 -13.74 -8.13
C LEU A 65 -4.15 -15.15 -8.25
N LYS A 66 -3.59 -15.69 -7.15
CA LYS A 66 -3.18 -17.09 -7.08
C LYS A 66 -4.38 -18.04 -7.12
N TRP A 67 -5.43 -17.72 -6.37
CA TRP A 67 -6.62 -18.57 -6.29
C TRP A 67 -7.41 -18.64 -7.61
N THR A 68 -7.34 -17.60 -8.43
CA THR A 68 -7.95 -17.56 -9.76
C THR A 68 -7.01 -18.04 -10.88
N ASP A 69 -5.91 -18.71 -10.54
CA ASP A 69 -4.88 -19.21 -11.48
C ASP A 69 -4.24 -18.15 -12.40
N ILE A 70 -4.37 -16.85 -12.07
CA ILE A 70 -3.73 -15.75 -12.80
C ILE A 70 -2.23 -15.71 -12.48
N LEU A 71 -1.90 -15.89 -11.19
CA LEU A 71 -0.52 -15.96 -10.70
C LEU A 71 -0.21 -17.38 -10.19
N THR A 72 0.67 -18.08 -10.89
CA THR A 72 1.18 -19.38 -10.45
C THR A 72 2.51 -19.20 -9.71
N PHE A 73 2.48 -19.28 -8.38
CA PHE A 73 3.67 -19.29 -7.52
C PHE A 73 3.46 -20.14 -6.26
#